data_AF-A0A7J7PXY1-F1
#
_entry.id   AF-A0A7J7PXY1-F1
#
_cell.length_a   1.000
_cell.length_b   1.000
_cell.length_c   1.000
_cell.angle_alpha   90.00
_cell.angle_beta   90.00
_cell.angle_gamma   90.00
#
_symmetry.space_group_name_H-M   'P 1'
#
loop_
_entity.id
_entity.type
_entity.pdbx_description
1 polymer ?
#
loop_
_entity_poly.entity_id
_entity_poly.type
_entity_poly.pdbx_seq_one_letter_code
_entity_poly.pdbx_strand_id
1 'polypeptide(L)'
;MGGALRGALEALEQLSEALCCPITHEAFVDPVVAADGITYERRAIVDWLATHNTSPMTNTVLPNLQLHPNSLVKTLAEELV
;
A
#
# COMPACT_ATOMS: atom_id res chain seq x y z
N MET A 1 -18.57 30.55 1.25
CA MET A 1 -17.21 30.31 1.78
C MET A 1 -17.12 28.91 2.42
N GLY A 2 -17.28 27.83 1.63
CA GLY A 2 -17.38 26.45 2.17
C GLY A 2 -16.48 25.40 1.48
N GLY A 3 -15.65 25.79 0.51
CA GLY A 3 -14.84 24.84 -0.27
C GLY A 3 -13.61 24.30 0.46
N ALA A 4 -13.02 25.08 1.37
CA ALA A 4 -11.76 24.72 2.04
C ALA A 4 -11.92 23.54 3.01
N LEU A 5 -13.00 23.51 3.79
CA LEU A 5 -13.27 22.40 4.72
C LEU A 5 -13.57 21.10 3.97
N ARG A 6 -14.30 21.18 2.85
CA ARG A 6 -14.60 20.03 2.00
C ARG A 6 -13.34 19.43 1.39
N GLY A 7 -12.45 20.28 0.86
CA GLY A 7 -11.18 19.81 0.30
C GLY A 7 -10.25 19.18 1.35
N ALA A 8 -10.26 19.68 2.59
CA ALA A 8 -9.49 19.09 3.68
C ALA A 8 -10.00 17.69 4.09
N LEU A 9 -11.32 17.49 4.12
CA LEU A 9 -11.92 16.18 4.41
C LEU A 9 -11.61 15.16 3.32
N GLU A 10 -11.73 15.55 2.04
CA GLU A 10 -11.40 14.67 0.90
C GLU A 10 -9.93 14.23 0.91
N ALA A 11 -9.01 15.13 1.30
CA ALA A 11 -7.59 14.80 1.41
C ALA A 11 -7.28 13.81 2.53
N LEU A 12 -8.01 13.89 3.65
CA LEU A 12 -7.86 12.95 4.77
C LEU A 12 -8.38 11.54 4.40
N GLU A 13 -9.50 11.47 3.69
CA GLU A 13 -10.05 10.21 3.18
C GLU A 13 -9.07 9.53 2.21
N GLN A 14 -8.52 10.28 1.24
CA GLN A 14 -7.54 9.76 0.30
C GLN A 14 -6.25 9.29 0.98
N LEU A 15 -5.82 9.97 2.05
CA LEU A 15 -4.66 9.55 2.83
C LEU A 15 -4.93 8.24 3.56
N SER A 16 -6.12 8.09 4.17
CA SER A 16 -6.52 6.84 4.81
C SER A 16 -6.52 5.67 3.81
N GLU A 17 -7.07 5.86 2.61
CA GLU A 17 -7.07 4.84 1.57
C GLU A 17 -5.64 4.51 1.08
N ALA A 18 -4.77 5.52 0.94
CA ALA A 18 -3.39 5.34 0.53
C ALA A 18 -2.53 4.59 1.57
N LEU A 19 -3.00 4.50 2.81
CA LEU A 19 -2.37 3.76 3.91
C LEU A 19 -2.97 2.36 4.13
N CYS A 20 -3.77 1.89 3.17
CA CYS A 20 -4.28 0.52 3.14
C CYS A 20 -3.58 -0.33 2.08
N CYS A 21 -3.37 -1.60 2.38
CA CYS A 21 -2.81 -2.56 1.43
C CYS A 21 -3.81 -2.82 0.29
N PRO A 22 -3.36 -2.79 -0.98
CA PRO A 22 -4.24 -3.03 -2.11
C PRO A 22 -4.72 -4.49 -2.26
N ILE A 23 -4.10 -5.45 -1.57
CA ILE A 23 -4.53 -6.85 -1.56
C ILE A 23 -5.53 -7.09 -0.43
N THR A 24 -5.20 -6.69 0.80
CA THR A 24 -6.03 -6.98 1.98
C THR A 24 -7.14 -5.96 2.19
N HIS A 25 -7.01 -4.76 1.61
CA HIS A 25 -7.84 -3.60 1.87
C HIS A 25 -7.87 -3.17 3.35
N GLU A 26 -6.83 -3.53 4.10
CA GLU A 26 -6.64 -3.19 5.52
C GLU A 26 -5.42 -2.27 5.68
N ALA A 27 -5.38 -1.53 6.79
CA ALA A 27 -4.24 -0.69 7.16
C ALA A 27 -2.93 -1.49 7.18
N PHE A 28 -1.83 -0.88 6.74
CA PHE A 28 -0.52 -1.54 6.74
C PHE A 28 -0.01 -1.82 8.16
N VAL A 29 0.48 -3.04 8.39
CA VAL A 29 1.15 -3.45 9.64
C VAL A 29 2.64 -3.72 9.39
N ASP A 30 2.96 -4.43 8.30
CA ASP A 30 4.33 -4.68 7.85
C ASP A 30 4.45 -4.39 6.34
N PRO A 31 4.40 -3.10 5.96
CA PRO A 31 4.41 -2.70 4.55
C PRO A 31 5.77 -2.99 3.89
N VAL A 32 5.71 -3.55 2.69
CA VAL A 32 6.87 -3.81 1.81
C VAL A 32 6.63 -3.31 0.40
N VAL A 33 7.67 -2.77 -0.22
CA VAL A 33 7.69 -2.34 -1.62
C VAL A 33 8.19 -3.47 -2.51
N ALA A 34 7.43 -3.80 -3.56
CA ALA A 34 7.85 -4.72 -4.61
C ALA A 34 8.55 -3.97 -5.77
N ALA A 35 9.08 -4.70 -6.75
CA ALA A 35 9.86 -4.13 -7.86
C ALA A 35 9.05 -3.21 -8.81
N ASP A 36 7.73 -3.20 -8.70
CA ASP A 36 6.82 -2.27 -9.39
C ASP A 36 6.69 -0.91 -8.67
N GLY A 37 7.28 -0.76 -7.48
CA GLY A 37 7.20 0.44 -6.66
C GLY A 37 5.94 0.51 -5.79
N ILE A 38 5.09 -0.52 -5.80
CA ILE A 38 3.85 -0.56 -5.03
C ILE A 38 4.12 -1.17 -3.65
N THR A 39 3.45 -0.60 -2.64
CA THR A 39 3.53 -1.10 -1.25
C THR A 39 2.40 -2.08 -0.98
N TYR A 40 2.74 -3.22 -0.37
CA TYR A 40 1.83 -4.30 0.00
C TYR A 40 2.05 -4.70 1.45
N GLU A 41 1.05 -5.30 2.07
CA GLU A 41 1.22 -6.01 3.35
C GLU A 41 2.10 -7.24 3.10
N ARG A 42 3.17 -7.42 3.89
CA ARG A 42 4.18 -8.46 3.66
C ARG A 42 3.55 -9.83 3.50
N ARG A 43 2.64 -10.21 4.40
CA ARG A 43 2.01 -11.53 4.36
C ARG A 43 1.28 -11.76 3.04
N ALA A 44 0.49 -10.77 2.62
CA ALA A 44 -0.33 -10.87 1.42
C ALA A 44 0.49 -10.98 0.12
N ILE A 45 1.54 -10.16 -0.01
CA ILE A 45 2.39 -10.22 -1.21
C ILE A 45 3.26 -11.49 -1.23
N VAL A 46 3.72 -11.99 -0.07
CA VAL A 46 4.46 -13.26 -0.01
C VAL A 46 3.57 -14.43 -0.44
N ASP A 47 2.32 -14.48 0.02
CA ASP A 47 1.36 -15.52 -0.38
C ASP A 47 1.06 -15.47 -1.89
N TRP A 48 0.91 -14.27 -2.46
CA TRP A 48 0.74 -14.08 -3.90
C TRP A 48 1.94 -14.59 -4.70
N LEU A 49 3.16 -14.19 -4.30
CA LEU A 49 4.40 -14.54 -4.97
C LEU A 49 4.81 -16.00 -4.82
N ALA A 50 4.14 -16.78 -3.94
CA ALA A 50 4.33 -18.22 -3.86
C ALA A 50 3.91 -18.95 -5.14
N THR A 51 3.00 -18.36 -5.92
CA THR A 51 2.45 -18.97 -7.14
C THR A 51 2.47 -18.04 -8.36
N HIS A 52 2.81 -16.76 -8.18
CA HIS A 52 2.85 -15.76 -9.24
C HIS A 52 4.20 -15.02 -9.28
N ASN A 53 4.57 -14.50 -10.45
CA ASN A 53 5.70 -13.59 -10.62
C ASN A 53 5.27 -12.22 -11.16
N THR A 54 3.99 -11.86 -10.95
CA THR A 54 3.36 -10.63 -11.44
C THR A 54 2.98 -9.71 -10.29
N SER A 55 2.81 -8.42 -10.60
CA SER A 55 2.20 -7.45 -9.69
C SER A 55 0.72 -7.78 -9.48
N PRO A 56 0.22 -7.88 -8.23
CA PRO A 56 -1.20 -8.01 -7.94
C PRO A 56 -2.07 -6.87 -8.52
N MET A 57 -1.49 -5.68 -8.68
CA MET A 57 -2.21 -4.48 -9.11
C MET A 57 -2.29 -4.34 -10.62
N THR A 58 -1.18 -4.57 -11.31
CA THR A 58 -1.09 -4.31 -12.76
C THR A 58 -1.16 -5.59 -13.60
N ASN A 59 -1.06 -6.76 -12.97
CA ASN A 59 -0.89 -8.06 -13.63
C ASN A 59 0.36 -8.15 -14.53
N THR A 60 1.30 -7.21 -14.43
CA THR A 60 2.55 -7.25 -15.19
C THR A 60 3.62 -8.06 -14.46
N VAL A 61 4.47 -8.77 -15.19
CA VAL A 61 5.60 -9.51 -14.60
C VAL A 61 6.52 -8.55 -13.85
N LEU A 62 6.86 -8.89 -12.61
CA LEU A 62 7.78 -8.11 -11.80
C LEU A 62 9.22 -8.33 -12.30
N PRO A 63 10.05 -7.27 -12.40
CA PRO A 63 11.46 -7.42 -12.77
C PRO A 63 12.24 -8.36 -11.85
N ASN A 64 11.85 -8.43 -10.58
CA ASN A 64 12.36 -9.37 -9.58
C ASN A 64 11.34 -9.51 -8.43
N LEU A 65 11.54 -10.51 -7.58
CA LEU A 65 10.64 -10.83 -6.45
C LEU A 65 11.17 -10.31 -5.10
N GLN A 66 12.10 -9.35 -5.10
CA GLN A 66 12.63 -8.78 -3.86
C GLN A 66 11.61 -7.84 -3.23
N LEU A 67 11.49 -7.92 -1.91
CA LEU A 67 10.58 -7.10 -1.11
C LEU A 67 11.40 -6.26 -0.13
N HIS A 68 11.19 -4.96 -0.16
CA HIS A 68 11.94 -4.01 0.67
C HIS A 68 11.00 -3.39 1.71
N PRO A 69 11.34 -3.35 3.00
CA PRO A 69 10.50 -2.70 4.01
C PRO A 69 10.22 -1.23 3.66
N ASN A 70 8.98 -0.78 3.88
CA ASN A 70 8.59 0.62 3.74
C ASN A 70 8.34 1.26 5.12
N SER A 71 9.42 1.63 5.82
CA SER A 71 9.32 2.18 7.18
C SER A 71 8.52 3.48 7.24
N LEU A 72 8.54 4.29 6.18
CA LEU A 72 7.76 5.53 6.13
C LEU A 72 6.25 5.24 6.14
N VAL A 73 5.78 4.34 5.26
CA VAL A 73 4.36 3.95 5.22
C VAL A 73 3.95 3.30 6.53
N LYS A 74 4.83 2.50 7.14
CA LYS A 74 4.56 1.90 8.45
C LYS A 74 4.29 2.96 9.50
N THR A 75 5.19 3.93 9.67
CA THR A 75 5.02 5.02 10.63
C THR A 75 3.76 5.83 10.36
N LEU A 76 3.48 6.16 9.09
CA LEU A 76 2.28 6.91 8.74
C LEU A 76 0.99 6.14 9.02
N ALA A 77 0.95 4.84 8.73
CA ALA A 77 -0.20 4.00 9.02
C ALA A 77 -0.46 3.91 10.54
N GLU A 78 0.60 3.72 11.35
CA GLU A 78 0.51 3.67 12.82
C GLU A 78 0.04 5.00 13.45
N GLU A 79 0.33 6.14 12.81
CA GLU A 79 -0.05 7.46 13.33
C GLU A 79 -1.43 7.93 12.88
N LEU A 80 -1.93 7.44 11.75
CA LEU A 80 -3.09 8.03 11.05
C LEU A 80 -4.27 7.09 10.81
N VAL A 81 -4.12 5.78 11.05
CA VAL A 81 -5.16 4.75 10.83
C VAL A 81 -5.38 3.91 12.08
#